data_AF-A0A9X9QZC1-F1
#
_entry.id   AF-A0A9X9QZC1-F1
#
_cell.length_a   1.000
_cell.length_b   1.000
_cell.length_c   1.000
_cell.angle_alpha   90.00
_cell.angle_beta   90.00
_cell.angle_gamma   90.00
#
_symmetry.space_group_name_H-M   'P 1'
#
loop_
_entity.id
_entity.type
_entity.pdbx_description
1 polymer ?
#
loop_
_entity_poly.entity_id
_entity_poly.type
_entity_poly.pdbx_seq_one_letter_code
_entity_poly.pdbx_strand_id
1 'polypeptide(L)'
;MGSQIFEPISNSPTKNLEQFIYFCRYRLDAFGADCWENNQWRTKFNIHSVQVRFSTDRFPSNSYKYEPLSSPFIEFAKAYIRYTYSLRPIRQFARHMEALRFVEMALHNVKKKADILYLDSLVIQEVQNLVAKKYPKMNESTNKLGYQLETLFNFCIEYQIVLKPPIWTNPYSRPRDLTILLDKRGKDYRSKKMPSDEEMLLTAKLFHDAPNLDKETEYYTAVMALLMVAPSRCSELMSLSVNCLEWEEDSLGNRQLGIRWIPAKNGKEGLKWVPSSMQDVIIEAVKRLTDIGALARKAAKFAEENPNTVMISPDQGM
;
A
#
# COMPACT_ATOMS: atom_id res chain seq x y z
N MET A 1 -7.46 -2.19 28.20
CA MET A 1 -6.13 -1.88 27.65
C MET A 1 -6.08 -0.37 27.46
N GLY A 2 -5.36 0.33 28.33
CA GLY A 2 -5.28 1.80 28.35
C GLY A 2 -4.71 2.34 27.04
N SER A 3 -5.05 3.59 26.73
CA SER A 3 -4.67 4.30 25.51
C SER A 3 -3.22 4.00 25.10
N GLN A 4 -3.03 3.47 23.89
CA GLN A 4 -1.70 3.32 23.25
C GLN A 4 -1.07 4.67 22.85
N ILE A 5 -1.67 5.78 23.31
CA ILE A 5 -1.31 7.13 22.94
C ILE A 5 -0.41 7.65 24.06
N PHE A 6 0.79 8.09 23.67
CA PHE A 6 1.70 8.77 24.58
C PHE A 6 1.17 10.19 24.85
N GLU A 7 1.31 10.69 26.08
CA GLU A 7 0.96 12.06 26.42
C GLU A 7 2.19 12.75 27.03
N PRO A 8 2.57 13.96 26.59
CA PRO A 8 3.67 14.70 27.19
C PRO A 8 3.36 15.06 28.65
N ILE A 9 4.28 14.74 29.56
CA ILE A 9 4.06 14.87 31.01
C ILE A 9 4.69 16.16 31.56
N SER A 10 5.57 16.82 30.79
CA SER A 10 6.35 17.96 31.27
C SER A 10 6.50 19.06 30.23
N ASN A 11 6.78 20.29 30.66
CA ASN A 11 7.18 21.39 29.77
C ASN A 11 8.64 21.30 29.30
N SER A 12 9.33 20.17 29.55
CA SER A 12 10.74 19.98 29.20
C SER A 12 10.89 19.02 28.02
N PRO A 13 11.37 19.49 26.85
CA PRO A 13 11.52 18.64 25.67
C PRO A 13 12.44 17.44 25.88
N THR A 14 13.52 17.60 26.64
CA THR A 14 14.43 16.49 26.98
C THR A 14 13.71 15.38 27.74
N LYS A 15 12.95 15.74 28.79
CA LYS A 15 12.19 14.76 29.58
C LYS A 15 11.10 14.09 28.76
N ASN A 16 10.40 14.85 27.91
CA ASN A 16 9.38 14.30 27.03
C ASN A 16 9.97 13.31 26.02
N LEU A 17 11.14 13.62 25.45
CA LEU A 17 11.85 12.70 24.55
C LEU A 17 12.27 11.42 25.27
N GLU A 18 12.88 11.52 26.46
CA GLU A 18 13.30 10.37 27.26
C GLU A 18 12.10 9.47 27.61
N GLN A 19 10.99 10.07 28.06
CA GLN A 19 9.76 9.35 28.37
C GLN A 19 9.11 8.73 27.14
N PHE A 20 9.12 9.44 26.01
CA PHE A 20 8.61 8.91 24.74
C PHE A 20 9.40 7.68 24.29
N ILE A 21 10.73 7.75 24.33
CA ILE A 21 11.61 6.62 24.01
C ILE A 21 11.35 5.46 24.98
N TYR A 22 11.26 5.73 26.29
CA TYR A 22 10.95 4.73 27.30
C TYR A 22 9.59 4.05 27.04
N PHE A 23 8.55 4.84 26.78
CA PHE A 23 7.22 4.34 26.44
C PHE A 23 7.28 3.42 25.22
N CYS A 24 7.92 3.85 24.13
CA CYS A 24 8.02 3.04 22.91
C CYS A 24 8.84 1.77 23.11
N ARG A 25 9.92 1.83 23.89
CA ARG A 25 10.78 0.67 24.14
C ARG A 25 10.10 -0.39 25.01
N TYR A 26 9.43 0.03 26.08
CA TYR A 26 8.98 -0.88 27.13
C TYR A 26 7.46 -1.09 27.21
N ARG A 27 6.64 -0.22 26.60
CA ARG A 27 5.17 -0.33 26.62
C ARG A 27 4.57 -0.78 25.29
N LEU A 28 5.31 -0.67 24.19
CA LEU A 28 4.90 -1.16 22.88
C LEU A 28 5.62 -2.45 22.52
N ASP A 29 4.95 -3.32 21.79
CA ASP A 29 5.41 -4.66 21.41
C ASP A 29 5.63 -4.82 19.89
N ALA A 30 5.27 -3.81 19.09
CA ALA A 30 5.48 -3.81 17.65
C ALA A 30 6.93 -4.20 17.28
N PHE A 31 7.08 -5.08 16.28
CA PHE A 31 8.34 -5.69 15.85
C PHE A 31 8.99 -6.68 16.84
N GLY A 32 8.34 -7.00 17.95
CA GLY A 32 8.84 -7.93 18.98
C GLY A 32 9.61 -7.22 20.10
N ALA A 33 9.64 -7.83 21.30
CA ALA A 33 10.27 -7.23 22.49
C ALA A 33 11.78 -6.99 22.32
N ASP A 34 12.49 -7.92 21.68
CA ASP A 34 13.95 -7.91 21.55
C ASP A 34 14.46 -7.13 20.33
N CYS A 35 13.56 -6.46 19.60
CA CYS A 35 13.96 -5.77 18.37
C CYS A 35 14.90 -4.59 18.65
N TRP A 36 14.79 -3.95 19.82
CA TRP A 36 15.39 -2.65 20.10
C TRP A 36 16.91 -2.60 19.95
N GLU A 37 17.62 -3.65 20.36
CA GLU A 37 19.09 -3.74 20.26
C GLU A 37 19.58 -3.83 18.80
N ASN A 38 18.72 -4.28 17.89
CA ASN A 38 19.03 -4.42 16.48
C ASN A 38 18.71 -3.15 15.70
N ASN A 39 19.47 -2.91 14.63
CA ASN A 39 19.24 -1.79 13.70
C ASN A 39 18.48 -2.20 12.43
N GLN A 40 17.99 -3.44 12.39
CA GLN A 40 17.12 -3.95 11.35
C GLN A 40 15.99 -4.76 11.97
N TRP A 41 14.75 -4.31 11.78
CA TRP A 41 13.56 -4.97 12.32
C TRP A 41 12.74 -5.61 11.22
N ARG A 42 12.06 -6.70 11.57
CA ARG A 42 11.17 -7.45 10.68
C ARG A 42 9.91 -7.83 11.45
N THR A 43 8.77 -7.76 10.78
CA THR A 43 7.49 -8.29 11.27
C THR A 43 6.62 -8.71 10.10
N LYS A 44 5.47 -9.35 10.37
CA LYS A 44 4.45 -9.64 9.36
C LYS A 44 3.25 -8.73 9.54
N PHE A 45 2.77 -8.16 8.45
CA PHE A 45 1.49 -7.46 8.38
C PHE A 45 0.62 -8.16 7.34
N ASN A 46 -0.34 -8.96 7.80
CA ASN A 46 -1.08 -9.92 6.98
C ASN A 46 -0.11 -10.85 6.23
N ILE A 47 -0.24 -10.96 4.91
CA ILE A 47 0.65 -11.74 4.04
C ILE A 47 2.00 -11.05 3.73
N HIS A 48 2.17 -9.79 4.14
CA HIS A 48 3.34 -8.99 3.77
C HIS A 48 4.41 -9.02 4.86
N SER A 49 5.66 -9.24 4.44
CA SER A 49 6.84 -9.00 5.28
C SER A 49 7.12 -7.51 5.34
N VAL A 50 7.13 -6.95 6.56
CA VAL A 50 7.49 -5.55 6.81
C VAL A 50 8.90 -5.54 7.36
N GLN A 51 9.77 -4.75 6.75
CA GLN A 51 11.15 -4.57 7.17
C GLN A 51 11.47 -3.09 7.30
N VAL A 52 12.23 -2.73 8.33
CA VAL A 52 12.81 -1.41 8.50
C VAL A 52 14.28 -1.54 8.89
N ARG A 53 15.13 -0.69 8.33
CA ARG A 53 16.57 -0.63 8.61
C ARG A 53 16.96 0.79 8.97
N PHE A 54 17.50 0.97 10.18
CA PHE A 54 17.91 2.25 10.74
C PHE A 54 19.33 2.61 10.29
N SER A 55 19.51 2.81 8.98
CA SER A 55 20.79 3.21 8.38
C SER A 55 20.84 4.69 8.03
N THR A 56 22.03 5.28 8.02
CA THR A 56 22.29 6.64 7.55
C THR A 56 22.56 6.68 6.03
N ASP A 57 22.26 7.82 5.40
CA ASP A 57 22.65 8.12 4.01
C ASP A 57 23.98 8.91 3.95
N ARG A 58 24.63 9.20 5.09
CA ARG A 58 25.96 9.86 5.13
C ARG A 58 27.09 8.96 4.61
N PHE A 59 26.90 7.65 4.64
CA PHE A 59 27.84 6.66 4.15
C PHE A 59 27.17 5.75 3.11
N PRO A 60 27.92 5.22 2.13
CA PRO A 60 27.40 4.24 1.19
C PRO A 60 26.82 3.01 1.92
N SER A 61 25.69 2.50 1.43
CA SER A 61 25.07 1.29 1.96
C SER A 61 24.61 0.35 0.85
N ASN A 62 24.57 -0.94 1.16
CA ASN A 62 24.03 -1.98 0.29
C ASN A 62 23.25 -3.01 1.13
N SER A 63 22.84 -4.12 0.51
CA SER A 63 22.05 -5.16 1.19
C SER A 63 22.76 -5.78 2.40
N TYR A 64 24.10 -5.84 2.38
CA TYR A 64 24.94 -6.55 3.37
C TYR A 64 25.66 -5.62 4.34
N LYS A 65 26.04 -4.41 3.89
CA LYS A 65 26.81 -3.44 4.68
C LYS A 65 26.08 -2.11 4.72
N TYR A 66 25.92 -1.58 5.93
CA TYR A 66 25.37 -0.25 6.18
C TYR A 66 25.89 0.29 7.50
N GLU A 67 25.93 1.61 7.62
CA GLU A 67 26.18 2.29 8.89
C GLU A 67 24.85 2.68 9.54
N PRO A 68 24.70 2.49 10.86
CA PRO A 68 23.49 2.89 11.57
C PRO A 68 23.33 4.41 11.60
N LEU A 69 22.10 4.87 11.87
CA LEU A 69 21.88 6.27 12.25
C LEU A 69 22.72 6.64 13.47
N SER A 70 23.18 7.88 13.52
CA SER A 70 24.06 8.35 14.59
C SER A 70 23.32 8.47 15.93
N SER A 71 24.02 8.19 17.03
CA SER A 71 23.53 8.46 18.39
C SER A 71 23.63 9.95 18.73
N PRO A 72 22.69 10.54 19.52
CA PRO A 72 21.49 9.91 20.11
C PRO A 72 20.27 9.78 19.18
N PHE A 73 20.29 10.36 17.96
CA PHE A 73 19.14 10.39 17.05
C PHE A 73 18.53 9.01 16.73
N ILE A 74 19.32 7.95 16.66
CA ILE A 74 18.82 6.60 16.35
C ILE A 74 17.77 6.10 17.34
N GLU A 75 17.87 6.47 18.62
CA GLU A 75 16.91 6.03 19.65
C GLU A 75 15.54 6.70 19.44
N PHE A 76 15.54 7.99 19.06
CA PHE A 76 14.34 8.68 18.63
C PHE A 76 13.75 8.05 17.36
N ALA A 77 14.57 7.76 16.35
CA ALA A 77 14.13 7.16 15.11
C ALA A 77 13.45 5.80 15.34
N LYS A 78 14.03 4.95 16.20
CA LYS A 78 13.46 3.66 16.63
C LYS A 78 12.12 3.85 17.33
N ALA A 79 12.04 4.78 18.28
CA ALA A 79 10.81 5.10 19.00
C ALA A 79 9.70 5.57 18.04
N TYR A 80 10.01 6.53 17.16
CA TYR A 80 9.08 7.09 16.18
C TYR A 80 8.49 6.01 15.26
N ILE A 81 9.32 5.13 14.72
CA ILE A 81 8.88 4.04 13.83
C ILE A 81 7.99 3.05 14.57
N ARG A 82 8.38 2.65 15.79
CA ARG A 82 7.61 1.70 16.58
C ARG A 82 6.25 2.27 16.99
N TYR A 83 6.23 3.53 17.42
CA TYR A 83 4.99 4.25 17.76
C TYR A 83 4.05 4.36 16.56
N THR A 84 4.58 4.84 15.43
CA THR A 84 3.80 5.00 14.18
C THR A 84 3.18 3.67 13.74
N TYR A 85 3.96 2.59 13.79
CA TYR A 85 3.46 1.26 13.42
C TYR A 85 2.40 0.73 14.39
N SER A 86 2.57 0.98 15.69
CA SER A 86 1.64 0.51 16.72
C SER A 86 0.27 1.17 16.58
N LEU A 87 0.23 2.46 16.25
CA LEU A 87 -1.02 3.18 16.00
C LEU A 87 -1.66 2.81 14.66
N ARG A 88 -0.86 2.71 13.60
CA ARG A 88 -1.33 2.39 12.26
C ARG A 88 -0.33 1.52 11.52
N PRO A 89 -0.51 0.19 11.53
CA PRO A 89 0.35 -0.72 10.80
C PRO A 89 0.38 -0.40 9.30
N ILE A 90 1.59 -0.33 8.73
CA ILE A 90 1.82 -0.06 7.31
C ILE A 90 2.74 -1.10 6.68
N ARG A 91 2.65 -1.26 5.35
CA ARG A 91 3.42 -2.27 4.61
C ARG A 91 4.88 -1.91 4.37
N GLN A 92 5.23 -0.61 4.36
CA GLN A 92 6.58 -0.16 4.03
C GLN A 92 6.97 1.14 4.75
N PHE A 93 8.25 1.25 5.13
CA PHE A 93 8.81 2.40 5.85
C PHE A 93 9.78 3.24 5.00
N ALA A 94 9.86 3.01 3.68
CA ALA A 94 10.84 3.67 2.81
C ALA A 94 10.83 5.21 2.95
N ARG A 95 9.64 5.83 2.92
CA ARG A 95 9.51 7.30 3.06
C ARG A 95 9.78 7.80 4.49
N HIS A 96 9.40 7.01 5.51
CA HIS A 96 9.64 7.36 6.92
C HIS A 96 11.15 7.38 7.22
N MET A 97 11.86 6.33 6.78
CA MET A 97 13.31 6.25 6.94
C MET A 97 14.02 7.33 6.13
N GLU A 98 13.56 7.60 4.91
CA GLU A 98 14.16 8.67 4.11
C GLU A 98 14.00 10.05 4.79
N ALA A 99 12.83 10.37 5.34
CA ALA A 99 12.62 11.59 6.12
C ALA A 99 13.57 11.67 7.33
N LEU A 100 13.67 10.59 8.12
CA LEU A 100 14.58 10.51 9.27
C LEU A 100 16.05 10.71 8.88
N ARG A 101 16.50 10.14 7.75
CA ARG A 101 17.87 10.29 7.24
C ARG A 101 18.17 11.73 6.83
N PHE A 102 17.24 12.40 6.16
CA PHE A 102 17.41 13.82 5.82
C PHE A 102 17.54 14.69 7.07
N VAL A 103 16.73 14.42 8.10
CA VAL A 103 16.83 15.12 9.38
C VAL A 103 18.16 14.84 10.08
N GLU A 104 18.61 13.58 10.12
CA GLU A 104 19.92 13.22 10.70
C GLU A 104 21.08 13.93 9.99
N MET A 105 21.07 13.95 8.66
CA MET A 105 22.08 14.65 7.85
C MET A 105 22.07 16.15 8.10
N ALA A 106 20.89 16.78 8.15
CA ALA A 106 20.76 18.22 8.40
C ALA A 106 21.25 18.60 9.82
N LEU A 107 20.92 17.79 10.82
CA LEU A 107 21.42 17.96 12.19
C LEU A 107 22.96 17.88 12.24
N HIS A 108 23.55 16.92 11.52
CA HIS A 108 25.01 16.85 11.38
C HIS A 108 25.60 18.06 10.67
N ASN A 109 25.00 18.52 9.58
CA ASN A 109 25.52 19.65 8.81
C ASN A 109 25.51 20.95 9.62
N VAL A 110 24.38 21.24 10.29
CA VAL A 110 24.13 22.51 10.98
C VAL A 110 24.64 22.51 12.43
N LYS A 111 24.37 21.44 13.18
CA LYS A 111 24.61 21.39 14.63
C LYS A 111 25.84 20.57 15.01
N LYS A 112 26.46 19.87 14.05
CA LYS A 112 27.57 18.93 14.26
C LYS A 112 27.26 17.80 15.26
N LYS A 113 25.97 17.57 15.52
CA LYS A 113 25.46 16.55 16.44
C LYS A 113 24.11 16.05 15.93
N ALA A 114 23.92 14.74 15.87
CA ALA A 114 22.65 14.12 15.51
C ALA A 114 21.78 13.92 16.73
N ASP A 115 21.05 14.97 17.11
CA ASP A 115 20.17 14.96 18.27
C ASP A 115 18.90 15.76 17.93
N ILE A 116 17.74 15.09 17.99
CA ILE A 116 16.45 15.63 17.56
C ILE A 116 16.04 16.89 18.34
N LEU A 117 16.55 17.05 19.57
CA LEU A 117 16.28 18.23 20.40
C LEU A 117 16.78 19.54 19.77
N TYR A 118 17.74 19.48 18.84
CA TYR A 118 18.23 20.64 18.10
C TYR A 118 17.50 20.90 16.79
N LEU A 119 16.38 20.23 16.52
CA LEU A 119 15.53 20.52 15.37
C LEU A 119 14.95 21.93 15.51
N ASP A 120 15.45 22.84 14.68
CA ASP A 120 15.02 24.24 14.60
C ASP A 120 14.89 24.69 13.13
N SER A 121 14.59 25.96 12.92
CA SER A 121 14.41 26.56 11.60
C SER A 121 15.62 26.36 10.67
N LEU A 122 16.84 26.41 11.21
CA LEU A 122 18.08 26.25 10.43
C LEU A 122 18.24 24.80 9.97
N VAL A 123 17.92 23.83 10.84
CA VAL A 123 17.93 22.41 10.48
C VAL A 123 16.85 22.11 9.43
N ILE A 124 15.64 22.66 9.59
CA ILE A 124 14.55 22.49 8.60
C ILE A 124 14.94 23.10 7.25
N GLN A 125 15.60 24.26 7.24
CA GLN A 125 16.11 24.86 6.01
C GLN A 125 17.14 23.96 5.33
N GLU A 126 18.06 23.36 6.11
CA GLU A 126 19.05 22.44 5.56
C GLU A 126 18.43 21.15 5.04
N VAL A 127 17.39 20.62 5.67
CA VAL A 127 16.61 19.50 5.13
C VAL A 127 16.10 19.84 3.72
N GLN A 128 15.52 21.03 3.54
CA GLN A 128 15.02 21.46 2.23
C GLN A 128 16.13 21.54 1.18
N ASN A 129 17.31 22.07 1.55
CA ASN A 129 18.49 22.13 0.68
C ASN A 129 18.93 20.73 0.24
N LEU A 130 19.01 19.79 1.20
CA LEU A 130 19.40 18.40 0.93
C LEU A 130 18.39 17.69 0.01
N VAL A 131 17.10 17.90 0.24
CA VAL A 131 16.03 17.33 -0.61
C VAL A 131 16.12 17.91 -2.02
N ALA A 132 16.28 19.23 -2.17
CA ALA A 132 16.43 19.88 -3.47
C ALA A 132 17.67 19.40 -4.24
N LYS A 133 18.78 19.18 -3.53
CA LYS A 133 20.00 18.62 -4.11
C LYS A 133 19.81 17.18 -4.61
N LYS A 134 19.12 16.33 -3.83
CA LYS A 134 18.87 14.92 -4.22
C LYS A 134 17.81 14.80 -5.31
N TYR A 135 16.82 15.70 -5.33
CA TYR A 135 15.68 15.67 -6.25
C TYR A 135 15.51 16.97 -7.05
N PRO A 136 16.38 17.26 -8.03
CA PRO A 136 16.31 18.52 -8.79
C PRO A 136 15.01 18.70 -9.57
N LYS A 137 14.41 17.59 -10.05
CA LYS A 137 13.23 17.61 -10.92
C LYS A 137 11.90 17.39 -10.18
N MET A 138 11.88 17.48 -8.84
CA MET A 138 10.70 17.42 -7.94
C MET A 138 9.53 16.57 -8.48
N ASN A 139 9.39 15.33 -8.00
CA ASN A 139 8.39 14.39 -8.52
C ASN A 139 7.42 13.92 -7.44
N GLU A 140 6.57 12.94 -7.78
CA GLU A 140 5.60 12.36 -6.84
C GLU A 140 6.26 11.77 -5.59
N SER A 141 7.46 11.21 -5.74
CA SER A 141 8.24 10.68 -4.62
C SER A 141 8.70 11.79 -3.68
N THR A 142 9.05 12.96 -4.23
CA THR A 142 9.40 14.16 -3.45
C THR A 142 8.18 14.74 -2.72
N ASN A 143 7.01 14.77 -3.37
CA ASN A 143 5.75 15.14 -2.69
C ASN A 143 5.40 14.21 -1.52
N LYS A 144 5.51 12.89 -1.72
CA LYS A 144 5.28 11.90 -0.64
C LYS A 144 6.29 12.03 0.49
N LEU A 145 7.56 12.30 0.16
CA LEU A 145 8.59 12.60 1.16
C LEU A 145 8.26 13.86 1.95
N GLY A 146 7.79 14.91 1.27
CA GLY A 146 7.35 16.15 1.92
C GLY A 146 6.25 15.92 2.95
N TYR A 147 5.19 15.18 2.61
CA TYR A 147 4.16 14.83 3.59
C TYR A 147 4.71 14.07 4.79
N GLN A 148 5.70 13.21 4.58
CA GLN A 148 6.32 12.47 5.67
C GLN A 148 7.18 13.37 6.57
N LEU A 149 7.91 14.33 5.99
CA LEU A 149 8.67 15.34 6.73
C LEU A 149 7.74 16.22 7.56
N GLU A 150 6.63 16.69 6.96
CA GLU A 150 5.61 17.47 7.66
C GLU A 150 5.00 16.70 8.83
N THR A 151 4.66 15.42 8.60
CA THR A 151 4.16 14.53 9.67
C THR A 151 5.19 14.37 10.79
N LEU A 152 6.47 14.20 10.46
CA LEU A 152 7.56 14.07 11.43
C LEU A 152 7.77 15.37 12.22
N PHE A 153 7.75 16.53 11.58
CA PHE A 153 7.92 17.82 12.26
C PHE A 153 6.73 18.14 13.16
N ASN A 154 5.51 17.93 12.68
CA ASN A 154 4.29 18.09 13.48
C ASN A 154 4.29 17.12 14.67
N PHE A 155 4.76 15.88 14.49
CA PHE A 155 4.93 14.95 15.59
C PHE A 155 5.87 15.51 16.67
N CYS A 156 7.04 16.04 16.29
CA CYS A 156 7.97 16.61 17.27
C CYS A 156 7.37 17.81 18.03
N ILE A 157 6.47 18.58 17.42
CA ILE A 157 5.73 19.69 18.04
C ILE A 157 4.63 19.16 18.98
N GLU A 158 3.78 18.27 18.48
CA GLU A 158 2.62 17.71 19.19
C GLU A 158 3.05 17.02 20.49
N TYR A 159 4.13 16.25 20.43
CA TYR A 159 4.68 15.55 21.59
C TYR A 159 5.69 16.38 22.39
N GLN A 160 5.78 17.68 22.10
CA GLN A 160 6.63 18.64 22.80
C GLN A 160 8.10 18.18 22.94
N ILE A 161 8.61 17.48 21.93
CA ILE A 161 10.01 17.06 21.82
C ILE A 161 10.89 18.26 21.43
N VAL A 162 10.28 19.26 20.78
CA VAL A 162 10.88 20.56 20.48
C VAL A 162 9.90 21.67 20.79
N LEU A 163 10.38 22.74 21.42
CA LEU A 163 9.48 23.77 21.95
C LEU A 163 9.01 24.79 20.91
N LYS A 164 9.75 25.00 19.80
CA LYS A 164 9.50 26.13 18.87
C LYS A 164 10.03 25.97 17.42
N PRO A 165 9.89 24.85 16.70
CA PRO A 165 10.13 24.89 15.26
C PRO A 165 8.98 25.65 14.57
N PRO A 166 9.25 26.38 13.47
CA PRO A 166 8.17 26.93 12.65
C PRO A 166 7.31 25.79 12.08
N ILE A 167 6.00 26.02 11.98
CA ILE A 167 5.10 25.10 11.28
C ILE A 167 5.59 25.01 9.84
N TRP A 168 5.98 23.81 9.43
CA TRP A 168 6.46 23.55 8.08
C TRP A 168 5.43 22.74 7.31
N THR A 169 4.98 23.29 6.19
CA THR A 169 4.03 22.64 5.28
C THR A 169 4.77 22.14 4.05
N ASN A 170 4.39 20.98 3.53
CA ASN A 170 4.99 20.41 2.34
C ASN A 170 4.97 21.38 1.12
N PRO A 171 6.13 21.88 0.66
CA PRO A 171 6.20 22.81 -0.47
C PRO A 171 6.17 22.09 -1.82
N TYR A 172 6.27 20.75 -1.83
CA TYR A 172 6.38 19.97 -3.04
C TYR A 172 4.99 19.64 -3.55
N SER A 173 4.55 20.30 -4.62
CA SER A 173 3.26 20.05 -5.24
C SER A 173 3.09 18.60 -5.67
N ARG A 174 1.91 18.03 -5.41
CA ARG A 174 1.54 16.73 -5.96
C ARG A 174 1.50 16.86 -7.48
N PRO A 175 2.24 16.03 -8.24
CA PRO A 175 2.09 16.00 -9.69
C PRO A 175 0.64 15.70 -10.05
N ARG A 176 0.13 16.39 -11.06
CA ARG A 176 -1.24 16.15 -11.52
C ARG A 176 -1.34 14.72 -12.06
N ASP A 177 -2.39 14.02 -11.66
CA ASP A 177 -2.64 12.66 -12.09
C ASP A 177 -3.10 12.66 -13.55
N LEU A 178 -2.23 12.17 -14.45
CA LEU A 178 -2.52 12.10 -15.88
C LEU A 178 -3.70 11.17 -16.19
N THR A 179 -4.01 10.21 -15.31
CA THR A 179 -5.16 9.31 -15.50
C THR A 179 -6.49 10.02 -15.23
N ILE A 180 -6.50 11.09 -14.42
CA ILE A 180 -7.70 11.85 -14.04
C ILE A 180 -7.81 13.16 -14.85
N LEU A 181 -6.69 13.72 -15.28
CA LEU A 181 -6.64 14.97 -16.03
C LEU A 181 -7.48 14.93 -17.31
N LEU A 182 -8.36 15.91 -17.50
CA LEU A 182 -9.21 16.02 -18.69
C LEU A 182 -8.57 16.84 -19.82
N ASP A 183 -7.36 17.38 -19.61
CA ASP A 183 -6.63 18.13 -20.63
C ASP A 183 -6.04 17.23 -21.72
N LYS A 184 -5.48 17.86 -22.77
CA LYS A 184 -4.85 17.14 -23.90
C LYS A 184 -3.79 16.16 -23.43
N ARG A 185 -2.98 16.52 -22.42
CA ARG A 185 -1.91 15.64 -21.89
C ARG A 185 -2.48 14.39 -21.24
N GLY A 186 -3.51 14.54 -20.41
CA GLY A 186 -4.22 13.41 -19.79
C GLY A 186 -4.92 12.53 -20.83
N LYS A 187 -5.55 13.14 -21.83
CA LYS A 187 -6.16 12.40 -22.96
C LYS A 187 -5.12 11.60 -23.74
N ASP A 188 -4.02 12.23 -24.17
CA ASP A 188 -2.94 11.56 -24.91
C ASP A 188 -2.29 10.45 -24.08
N TYR A 189 -2.11 10.65 -22.77
CA TYR A 189 -1.59 9.64 -21.87
C TYR A 189 -2.52 8.43 -21.75
N ARG A 190 -3.83 8.65 -21.54
CA ARG A 190 -4.82 7.56 -21.48
C ARG A 190 -4.93 6.83 -22.82
N SER A 191 -4.99 7.56 -23.93
CA SER A 191 -5.07 6.96 -25.27
C SER A 191 -3.88 6.06 -25.58
N LYS A 192 -2.66 6.41 -25.14
CA LYS A 192 -1.46 5.54 -25.28
C LYS A 192 -1.51 4.26 -24.43
N LYS A 193 -2.42 4.17 -23.47
CA LYS A 193 -2.57 3.03 -22.56
C LYS A 193 -3.78 2.15 -22.91
N MET A 194 -4.63 2.62 -23.81
CA MET A 194 -5.75 1.83 -24.32
C MET A 194 -5.25 0.84 -25.37
N PRO A 195 -5.76 -0.40 -25.38
CA PRO A 195 -5.56 -1.30 -26.50
C PRO A 195 -6.17 -0.71 -27.77
N SER A 196 -5.57 -1.06 -28.90
CA SER A 196 -6.10 -0.80 -30.24
C SER A 196 -7.34 -1.65 -30.52
N ASP A 197 -8.12 -1.25 -31.53
CA ASP A 197 -9.31 -2.00 -31.95
C ASP A 197 -8.96 -3.42 -32.41
N GLU A 198 -7.80 -3.60 -33.07
CA GLU A 198 -7.29 -4.91 -33.48
C GLU A 198 -7.01 -5.81 -32.26
N GLU A 199 -6.35 -5.29 -31.23
CA GLU A 199 -6.08 -6.03 -29.99
C GLU A 199 -7.39 -6.41 -29.25
N MET A 200 -8.39 -5.53 -29.29
CA MET A 200 -9.71 -5.81 -28.72
C MET A 200 -10.43 -6.91 -29.48
N LEU A 201 -10.39 -6.89 -30.82
CA LEU A 201 -10.97 -7.94 -31.65
C LEU A 201 -10.26 -9.29 -31.48
N LEU A 202 -8.92 -9.27 -31.34
CA LEU A 202 -8.15 -10.47 -31.01
C LEU A 202 -8.54 -11.04 -29.66
N THR A 203 -8.81 -10.20 -28.66
CA THR A 203 -9.31 -10.64 -27.34
C THR A 203 -10.66 -11.35 -27.47
N ALA A 204 -11.58 -10.81 -28.27
CA ALA A 204 -12.88 -11.43 -28.54
C ALA A 204 -12.74 -12.78 -29.28
N LYS A 205 -11.85 -12.85 -30.28
CA LYS A 205 -11.54 -14.09 -31.00
C LYS A 205 -10.95 -15.14 -30.04
N LEU A 206 -9.99 -14.75 -29.21
CA LEU A 206 -9.41 -15.64 -28.21
C LEU A 206 -10.47 -16.17 -27.25
N PHE A 207 -11.38 -15.33 -26.76
CA PHE A 207 -12.49 -15.80 -25.92
C PHE A 207 -13.36 -16.85 -26.63
N HIS A 208 -13.62 -16.68 -27.92
CA HIS A 208 -14.36 -17.66 -28.72
C HIS A 208 -13.60 -19.00 -28.85
N ASP A 209 -12.33 -18.94 -29.22
CA ASP A 209 -11.50 -20.11 -29.51
C ASP A 209 -10.99 -20.82 -28.23
N ALA A 210 -10.97 -20.12 -27.08
CA ALA A 210 -10.31 -20.56 -25.85
C ALA A 210 -10.64 -21.99 -25.37
N PRO A 211 -11.90 -22.48 -25.41
CA PRO A 211 -12.21 -23.84 -24.98
C PRO A 211 -11.46 -24.94 -25.74
N ASN A 212 -10.99 -24.63 -26.97
CA ASN A 212 -10.24 -25.56 -27.82
C ASN A 212 -8.71 -25.41 -27.70
N LEU A 213 -8.24 -24.42 -26.94
CA LEU A 213 -6.81 -24.14 -26.80
C LEU A 213 -6.27 -24.79 -25.52
N ASP A 214 -6.57 -24.19 -24.37
CA ASP A 214 -6.13 -24.65 -23.06
C ASP A 214 -6.92 -23.96 -21.93
N LYS A 215 -6.83 -24.51 -20.72
CA LYS A 215 -7.57 -24.03 -19.54
C LYS A 215 -7.12 -22.66 -19.03
N GLU A 216 -5.85 -22.31 -19.22
CA GLU A 216 -5.32 -21.00 -18.80
C GLU A 216 -5.87 -19.89 -19.69
N THR A 217 -5.88 -20.11 -21.01
CA THR A 217 -6.50 -19.20 -21.99
C THR A 217 -8.00 -19.05 -21.74
N GLU A 218 -8.72 -20.15 -21.48
CA GLU A 218 -10.15 -20.13 -21.13
C GLU A 218 -10.42 -19.29 -19.87
N TYR A 219 -9.58 -19.45 -18.85
CA TYR A 219 -9.67 -18.69 -17.60
C TYR A 219 -9.45 -17.18 -17.82
N TYR A 220 -8.34 -16.80 -18.43
CA TYR A 220 -8.00 -15.37 -18.56
C TYR A 220 -8.90 -14.62 -19.53
N THR A 221 -9.34 -15.26 -20.61
CA THR A 221 -10.30 -14.63 -21.54
C THR A 221 -11.66 -14.41 -20.88
N ALA A 222 -12.13 -15.33 -20.03
CA ALA A 222 -13.35 -15.14 -19.24
C ALA A 222 -13.21 -14.00 -18.22
N VAL A 223 -12.06 -13.89 -17.56
CA VAL A 223 -11.71 -12.76 -16.68
C VAL A 223 -11.76 -11.43 -17.47
N MET A 224 -11.17 -11.38 -18.66
CA MET A 224 -11.17 -10.20 -19.51
C MET A 224 -12.60 -9.81 -19.92
N ALA A 225 -13.43 -10.76 -20.32
CA ALA A 225 -14.84 -10.53 -20.68
C ALA A 225 -15.62 -9.85 -19.54
N LEU A 226 -15.48 -10.35 -18.31
CA LEU A 226 -16.10 -9.74 -17.13
C LEU A 226 -15.59 -8.31 -16.89
N LEU A 227 -14.28 -8.06 -16.99
CA LEU A 227 -13.71 -6.74 -16.74
C LEU A 227 -14.04 -5.70 -17.83
N MET A 228 -14.35 -6.14 -19.06
CA MET A 228 -14.81 -5.26 -20.13
C MET A 228 -16.21 -4.69 -19.83
N VAL A 229 -17.10 -5.49 -19.23
CA VAL A 229 -18.47 -5.07 -18.89
C VAL A 229 -18.55 -4.44 -17.49
N ALA A 230 -17.79 -4.99 -16.55
CA ALA A 230 -17.77 -4.58 -15.15
C ALA A 230 -16.35 -4.13 -14.74
N PRO A 231 -15.87 -2.97 -15.23
CA PRO A 231 -14.53 -2.48 -14.90
C PRO A 231 -14.40 -2.30 -13.38
N SER A 232 -13.41 -3.00 -12.82
CA SER A 232 -13.24 -3.18 -11.37
C SER A 232 -11.78 -3.45 -11.03
N ARG A 233 -11.44 -3.43 -9.72
CA ARG A 233 -10.10 -3.86 -9.31
C ARG A 233 -9.97 -5.37 -9.53
N CYS A 234 -8.83 -5.80 -10.07
CA CYS A 234 -8.53 -7.21 -10.30
C CYS A 234 -8.74 -8.07 -9.03
N SER A 235 -8.36 -7.55 -7.86
CA SER A 235 -8.56 -8.25 -6.59
C SER A 235 -10.03 -8.52 -6.23
N GLU A 236 -10.97 -7.66 -6.68
CA GLU A 236 -12.40 -7.82 -6.39
C GLU A 236 -13.02 -8.94 -7.25
N LEU A 237 -12.56 -9.10 -8.49
CA LEU A 237 -12.97 -10.20 -9.36
C LEU A 237 -12.60 -11.56 -8.76
N MET A 238 -11.42 -11.65 -8.14
CA MET A 238 -10.94 -12.89 -7.51
C MET A 238 -11.76 -13.28 -6.25
N SER A 239 -12.62 -12.39 -5.76
CA SER A 239 -13.56 -12.64 -4.67
C SER A 239 -15.01 -12.78 -5.15
N LEU A 240 -15.25 -12.85 -6.45
CA LEU A 240 -16.60 -12.93 -7.01
C LEU A 240 -17.23 -14.30 -6.68
N SER A 241 -18.48 -14.28 -6.20
CA SER A 241 -19.24 -15.50 -5.91
C SER A 241 -19.60 -16.25 -7.19
N VAL A 242 -19.76 -17.57 -7.10
CA VAL A 242 -20.31 -18.40 -8.20
C VAL A 242 -21.75 -18.01 -8.57
N ASN A 243 -22.52 -17.47 -7.62
CA ASN A 243 -23.91 -17.02 -7.82
C ASN A 243 -23.99 -15.50 -8.04
N CYS A 244 -22.98 -14.92 -8.70
CA CYS A 244 -22.87 -13.48 -8.89
C CYS A 244 -23.87 -12.91 -9.90
N LEU A 245 -24.48 -13.72 -10.76
CA LEU A 245 -25.45 -13.25 -11.74
C LEU A 245 -26.84 -13.08 -11.12
N GLU A 246 -27.50 -11.96 -11.46
CA GLU A 246 -28.83 -11.59 -10.99
C GLU A 246 -29.64 -10.98 -12.13
N TRP A 247 -30.91 -11.34 -12.22
CA TRP A 247 -31.83 -10.80 -13.23
C TRP A 247 -32.86 -9.92 -12.55
N GLU A 248 -33.03 -8.70 -13.06
CA GLU A 248 -34.09 -7.78 -12.64
C GLU A 248 -34.86 -7.27 -13.87
N GLU A 249 -36.06 -6.73 -13.65
CA GLU A 249 -36.80 -6.03 -14.69
C GLU A 249 -36.47 -4.53 -14.64
N ASP A 250 -36.18 -3.94 -15.80
CA ASP A 250 -36.06 -2.49 -15.91
C ASP A 250 -37.44 -1.81 -15.87
N SER A 251 -37.45 -0.47 -15.88
CA SER A 251 -38.68 0.33 -15.85
C SER A 251 -39.61 0.09 -17.05
N LEU A 252 -39.12 -0.58 -18.10
CA LEU A 252 -39.88 -0.93 -19.31
C LEU A 252 -40.29 -2.41 -19.31
N GLY A 253 -40.00 -3.17 -18.24
CA GLY A 253 -40.31 -4.59 -18.12
C GLY A 253 -39.33 -5.52 -18.85
N ASN A 254 -38.20 -5.01 -19.36
CA ASN A 254 -37.20 -5.88 -19.97
C ASN A 254 -36.32 -6.52 -18.90
N ARG A 255 -36.00 -7.80 -19.07
CA ARG A 255 -35.06 -8.50 -18.18
C ARG A 255 -33.64 -8.01 -18.43
N GLN A 256 -32.99 -7.52 -17.39
CA GLN A 256 -31.60 -7.07 -17.40
C GLN A 256 -30.74 -7.92 -16.49
N LEU A 257 -29.59 -8.35 -17.02
CA LEU A 257 -28.59 -9.08 -16.27
C LEU A 257 -27.68 -8.10 -15.52
N GLY A 258 -27.52 -8.33 -14.22
CA GLY A 258 -26.56 -7.67 -13.35
C GLY A 258 -25.54 -8.66 -12.79
N ILE A 259 -24.33 -8.17 -12.51
CA ILE A 259 -23.32 -8.89 -11.75
C ILE A 259 -23.27 -8.28 -10.35
N ARG A 260 -23.59 -9.09 -9.32
CA ARG A 260 -23.40 -8.76 -7.91
C ARG A 260 -21.92 -8.57 -7.62
N TRP A 261 -21.53 -7.32 -7.38
CA TRP A 261 -20.14 -6.95 -7.17
C TRP A 261 -19.91 -6.49 -5.73
N ILE A 262 -18.96 -7.14 -5.05
CA ILE A 262 -18.59 -6.81 -3.67
C ILE A 262 -17.26 -6.02 -3.70
N PRO A 263 -17.28 -4.71 -3.41
CA PRO A 263 -16.07 -3.89 -3.45
C PRO A 263 -15.16 -4.16 -2.26
N ALA A 264 -13.85 -4.23 -2.50
CA ALA A 264 -12.87 -4.54 -1.46
C ALA A 264 -12.61 -3.38 -0.47
N LYS A 265 -13.03 -2.15 -0.81
CA LYS A 265 -12.84 -0.96 0.05
C LYS A 265 -13.98 0.04 -0.09
N ASN A 266 -14.62 0.39 1.03
CA ASN A 266 -15.51 1.54 1.25
C ASN A 266 -16.61 1.77 0.19
N GLY A 267 -16.88 0.80 -0.68
CA GLY A 267 -17.96 0.83 -1.66
C GLY A 267 -19.18 0.13 -1.11
N LYS A 268 -20.35 0.48 -1.63
CA LYS A 268 -21.57 -0.28 -1.39
C LYS A 268 -21.62 -1.46 -2.37
N GLU A 269 -22.05 -2.60 -1.87
CA GLU A 269 -22.42 -3.72 -2.73
C GLU A 269 -23.52 -3.27 -3.70
N GLY A 270 -23.47 -3.77 -4.93
CA GLY A 270 -24.45 -3.41 -5.94
C GLY A 270 -24.29 -4.21 -7.22
N LEU A 271 -25.31 -4.11 -8.07
CA LEU A 271 -25.32 -4.72 -9.39
C LEU A 271 -24.55 -3.86 -10.39
N LYS A 272 -23.68 -4.52 -11.15
CA LYS A 272 -23.09 -3.96 -12.37
C LYS A 272 -23.87 -4.49 -13.56
N TRP A 273 -24.64 -3.62 -14.19
CA TRP A 273 -25.50 -3.97 -15.31
C TRP A 273 -24.71 -4.35 -16.55
N VAL A 274 -25.13 -5.45 -17.18
CA VAL A 274 -24.52 -6.01 -18.39
C VAL A 274 -25.29 -5.52 -19.61
N PRO A 275 -24.62 -4.89 -20.60
CA PRO A 275 -25.26 -4.52 -21.86
C PRO A 275 -25.91 -5.74 -22.51
N SER A 276 -27.11 -5.58 -23.07
CA SER A 276 -27.89 -6.69 -23.63
C SER A 276 -27.13 -7.53 -24.66
N SER A 277 -26.28 -6.90 -25.48
CA SER A 277 -25.41 -7.60 -26.46
C SER A 277 -24.29 -8.46 -25.87
N MET A 278 -24.00 -8.30 -24.57
CA MET A 278 -22.93 -9.02 -23.87
C MET A 278 -23.46 -10.04 -22.86
N GLN A 279 -24.78 -10.16 -22.67
CA GLN A 279 -25.36 -11.01 -21.62
C GLN A 279 -24.94 -12.47 -21.77
N ASP A 280 -25.05 -13.05 -22.97
CA ASP A 280 -24.66 -14.43 -23.24
C ASP A 280 -23.15 -14.65 -23.03
N VAL A 281 -22.33 -13.68 -23.45
CA VAL A 281 -20.87 -13.71 -23.26
C VAL A 281 -20.51 -13.75 -21.77
N ILE A 282 -21.19 -12.94 -20.94
CA ILE A 282 -20.96 -12.90 -19.50
C ILE A 282 -21.46 -14.16 -18.81
N ILE A 283 -22.61 -14.70 -19.20
CA ILE A 283 -23.12 -15.97 -18.67
C ILE A 283 -22.11 -17.10 -18.94
N GLU A 284 -21.61 -17.18 -20.17
CA GLU A 284 -20.61 -18.17 -20.55
C GLU A 284 -19.28 -17.95 -19.79
N ALA A 285 -18.82 -16.70 -19.65
CA ALA A 285 -17.60 -16.39 -18.89
C ALA A 285 -17.71 -16.84 -17.42
N VAL A 286 -18.84 -16.55 -16.75
CA VAL A 286 -19.07 -16.99 -15.36
C VAL A 286 -19.13 -18.51 -15.26
N LYS A 287 -19.77 -19.18 -16.23
CA LYS A 287 -19.82 -20.64 -16.29
C LYS A 287 -18.42 -21.24 -16.40
N ARG A 288 -17.59 -20.76 -17.34
CA ARG A 288 -16.19 -21.23 -17.51
C ARG A 288 -15.38 -21.09 -16.23
N LEU A 289 -15.43 -19.93 -15.58
CA LEU A 289 -14.73 -19.70 -14.31
C LEU A 289 -15.27 -20.60 -13.18
N THR A 290 -16.59 -20.83 -13.16
CA THR A 290 -17.22 -21.75 -12.21
C THR A 290 -16.69 -23.16 -12.41
N ASP A 291 -16.67 -23.66 -13.65
CA ASP A 291 -16.22 -25.02 -13.99
C ASP A 291 -14.74 -25.22 -13.69
N ILE A 292 -13.88 -24.29 -14.13
CA ILE A 292 -12.43 -24.31 -13.87
C ILE A 292 -12.14 -24.29 -12.36
N GLY A 293 -12.85 -23.46 -11.60
CA GLY A 293 -12.66 -23.34 -10.15
C GLY A 293 -13.27 -24.48 -9.33
N ALA A 294 -13.96 -25.45 -9.94
CA ALA A 294 -14.72 -26.47 -9.20
C ALA A 294 -13.84 -27.34 -8.29
N LEU A 295 -12.69 -27.79 -8.79
CA LEU A 295 -11.73 -28.58 -8.00
C LEU A 295 -11.17 -27.79 -6.82
N ALA A 296 -10.82 -26.52 -7.04
CA ALA A 296 -10.32 -25.65 -5.97
C ALA A 296 -11.37 -25.43 -4.87
N ARG A 297 -12.64 -25.22 -5.23
CA ARG A 297 -13.74 -25.10 -4.26
C ARG A 297 -13.98 -26.42 -3.51
N LYS A 298 -13.85 -27.57 -4.17
CA LYS A 298 -13.93 -28.89 -3.51
C LYS A 298 -12.80 -29.08 -2.50
N ALA A 299 -11.57 -28.71 -2.86
CA ALA A 299 -10.41 -28.78 -1.98
C ALA A 299 -10.54 -27.82 -0.78
N ALA A 300 -11.01 -26.59 -1.01
CA ALA A 300 -11.27 -25.62 0.05
C ALA A 300 -12.32 -26.15 1.04
N LYS A 301 -13.46 -26.63 0.54
CA LYS A 301 -14.51 -27.25 1.36
C LYS A 301 -13.98 -28.44 2.17
N PHE A 302 -13.19 -29.32 1.54
CA PHE A 302 -12.58 -30.45 2.25
C PHE A 302 -11.66 -29.98 3.39
N ALA A 303 -10.83 -28.97 3.15
CA ALA A 303 -9.93 -28.43 4.17
C ALA A 303 -10.67 -27.79 5.36
N GLU A 304 -11.80 -27.14 5.10
CA GLU A 304 -12.69 -26.61 6.15
C GLU A 304 -13.35 -27.74 6.97
N GLU A 305 -13.82 -28.79 6.30
CA GLU A 305 -14.52 -29.91 6.95
C GLU A 305 -13.57 -30.93 7.62
N ASN A 306 -12.29 -30.97 7.22
CA ASN A 306 -11.30 -31.96 7.68
C ASN A 306 -10.00 -31.28 8.18
N PRO A 307 -10.01 -30.60 9.33
CA PRO A 307 -8.82 -29.97 9.88
C PRO A 307 -7.65 -30.96 10.05
N ASN A 308 -6.42 -30.51 9.78
CA ASN A 308 -5.19 -31.31 9.85
C ASN A 308 -5.12 -32.51 8.89
N THR A 309 -6.02 -32.59 7.90
CA THR A 309 -6.03 -33.64 6.88
C THR A 309 -5.72 -33.05 5.51
N VAL A 310 -4.85 -33.69 4.74
CA VAL A 310 -4.53 -33.30 3.37
C VAL A 310 -5.42 -34.05 2.39
N MET A 311 -6.07 -33.33 1.48
CA MET A 311 -6.81 -33.96 0.39
C MET A 311 -5.82 -34.60 -0.59
N ILE A 312 -5.86 -35.92 -0.71
CA ILE A 312 -5.10 -36.65 -1.73
C ILE A 312 -5.98 -36.72 -2.98
N SER A 313 -5.53 -36.13 -4.08
CA SER A 313 -6.19 -36.35 -5.37
C SER A 313 -6.06 -37.83 -5.72
N PRO A 314 -7.12 -38.52 -6.17
CA PRO A 314 -6.93 -39.73 -6.94
C PRO A 314 -6.00 -39.35 -8.09
N ASP A 315 -4.93 -40.13 -8.31
CA ASP A 315 -3.98 -39.91 -9.40
C ASP A 315 -4.76 -39.55 -10.67
N GLN A 316 -4.46 -38.39 -11.25
CA GLN A 316 -4.86 -38.11 -12.62
C GLN A 316 -4.03 -39.07 -13.48
N GLY A 317 -4.58 -40.27 -13.70
CA GLY A 317 -4.01 -41.26 -14.60
C GLY A 317 -3.70 -40.60 -15.95
N MET A 318 -2.54 -40.95 -16.49
CA MET A 318 -2.02 -40.59 -17.80
C MET A 318 -3.09 -40.51 -18.89
#